data_AF-A0A954C0S5-F1
#
_entry.id   AF-A0A954C0S5-F1
#
_cell.length_a   1.000
_cell.length_b   1.000
_cell.length_c   1.000
_cell.angle_alpha   90.00
_cell.angle_beta   90.00
_cell.angle_gamma   90.00
#
_symmetry.space_group_name_H-M   'P 1'
#
loop_
_entity.id
_entity.type
_entity.pdbx_description
1 polymer ?
#
loop_
_entity_poly.entity_id
_entity_poly.type
_entity_poly.pdbx_seq_one_letter_code
_entity_poly.pdbx_strand_id
1 'polypeptide(L)'
;MTRPKTFGALKESGWKSRSVKDELRENLIASIQDGKQLFQGIVGYDRTVVPQVVNALLSRHNLILLGLRGQAKTRILRGMVEFLD
;
A
#
# COMPACT_ATOMS: atom_id res chain seq x y z
N MET A 1 -16.87 9.25 -17.38
CA MET A 1 -16.69 7.84 -17.82
C MET A 1 -17.75 6.98 -17.15
N THR A 2 -18.51 6.20 -17.92
CA THR A 2 -19.54 5.29 -17.39
C THR A 2 -18.88 4.04 -16.83
N ARG A 3 -19.04 3.76 -15.54
CA ARG A 3 -18.52 2.53 -14.93
C ARG A 3 -19.33 1.31 -15.40
N PRO A 4 -18.70 0.16 -15.70
CA PRO A 4 -19.42 -1.05 -16.10
C PRO A 4 -20.36 -1.50 -14.97
N LYS A 5 -21.62 -1.81 -15.31
CA LYS A 5 -22.65 -2.25 -14.35
C LYS A 5 -22.80 -3.76 -14.27
N THR A 6 -22.18 -4.50 -15.19
CA THR A 6 -22.25 -5.96 -15.27
C THR A 6 -20.85 -6.54 -15.40
N PHE A 7 -20.69 -7.80 -15.01
CA PHE A 7 -19.42 -8.51 -15.17
C PHE A 7 -19.01 -8.67 -16.64
N GLY A 8 -19.99 -8.84 -17.55
CA GLY A 8 -19.75 -8.84 -19.00
C GLY A 8 -19.14 -7.52 -19.48
N ALA A 9 -19.77 -6.39 -19.11
CA ALA A 9 -19.26 -5.07 -19.45
C ALA A 9 -17.87 -4.78 -18.84
N LEU A 10 -17.57 -5.31 -17.65
CA LEU A 10 -16.24 -5.19 -17.02
C LEU A 10 -15.16 -5.97 -17.77
N LYS A 11 -15.50 -7.17 -18.27
CA LYS A 11 -14.58 -7.96 -19.11
C LYS A 11 -14.33 -7.27 -20.44
N GLU A 12 -15.37 -6.76 -21.08
CA GLU A 12 -15.29 -6.03 -22.35
C GLU A 12 -14.51 -4.72 -22.23
N SER A 13 -14.52 -4.07 -21.06
CA SER A 13 -13.73 -2.86 -20.81
C SER A 13 -12.22 -3.12 -20.71
N GLY A 14 -11.76 -4.38 -20.84
CA GLY A 14 -10.35 -4.74 -20.73
C GLY A 14 -9.80 -4.70 -19.31
N TRP A 15 -10.66 -4.69 -18.29
CA TRP A 15 -10.23 -4.72 -16.90
C TRP A 15 -9.49 -6.02 -16.60
N LYS A 16 -8.35 -5.91 -15.91
CA LYS A 16 -7.55 -7.05 -15.47
C LYS A 16 -7.53 -7.09 -13.95
N SER A 17 -7.78 -8.28 -13.40
CA SER A 17 -7.57 -8.50 -11.97
C SER A 17 -6.08 -8.47 -11.68
N ARG A 18 -5.71 -7.80 -10.59
CA ARG A 18 -4.37 -7.83 -10.01
C ARG A 18 -4.47 -8.30 -8.57
N SER A 19 -3.36 -8.84 -8.05
CA SER A 19 -3.31 -9.20 -6.64
C SER A 19 -3.16 -7.93 -5.79
N VAL A 20 -3.65 -7.96 -4.55
CA VAL A 20 -3.48 -6.86 -3.58
C VAL A 20 -2.01 -6.50 -3.38
N LYS A 21 -1.11 -7.49 -3.46
CA LYS A 21 0.34 -7.26 -3.34
C LYS A 21 0.92 -6.51 -4.53
N ASP A 22 0.39 -6.76 -5.73
CA ASP A 22 0.84 -6.06 -6.95
C ASP A 22 0.34 -4.62 -6.93
N GLU A 23 -0.93 -4.41 -6.56
CA GLU A 23 -1.53 -3.09 -6.38
C GLU A 23 -0.75 -2.24 -5.37
N LEU A 24 -0.54 -2.76 -4.16
CA LEU A 24 0.24 -2.08 -3.12
C LEU A 24 1.61 -1.68 -3.62
N ARG A 25 2.30 -2.57 -4.35
CA ARG A 25 3.64 -2.30 -4.87
C ARG A 25 3.62 -1.21 -5.94
N GLU A 26 2.71 -1.28 -6.90
CA GLU A 26 2.57 -0.32 -7.99
C GLU A 26 2.28 1.09 -7.43
N ASN A 27 1.29 1.18 -6.55
CA ASN A 27 0.86 2.45 -5.94
C ASN A 27 1.93 3.02 -5.00
N LEU A 28 2.67 2.16 -4.30
CA LEU A 28 3.82 2.58 -3.49
C LEU A 28 4.95 3.16 -4.36
N ILE A 29 5.27 2.52 -5.50
CA ILE A 29 6.28 3.03 -6.44
C ILE A 29 5.87 4.41 -6.95
N ALA A 30 4.62 4.58 -7.37
CA ALA A 30 4.09 5.87 -7.81
C ALA A 30 4.19 6.93 -6.70
N SER A 31 3.85 6.57 -5.46
CA SER A 31 3.94 7.49 -4.31
C SER A 31 5.38 7.92 -4.01
N ILE A 32 6.35 7.01 -4.15
CA ILE A 32 7.78 7.31 -4.00
C ILE A 32 8.26 8.25 -5.12
N GLN A 33 7.86 7.99 -6.37
CA GLN A 33 8.22 8.82 -7.52
C GLN A 33 7.66 10.24 -7.40
N ASP A 34 6.45 10.38 -6.86
CA ASP A 34 5.81 11.67 -6.60
C ASP A 34 6.41 12.41 -5.38
N GLY A 35 7.34 11.79 -4.64
CA GLY A 35 7.91 12.36 -3.42
C GLY A 35 6.88 12.52 -2.29
N LYS A 36 5.78 11.76 -2.33
CA LYS A 36 4.72 11.82 -1.31
C LYS A 36 5.23 11.25 0.02
N GLN A 37 4.74 11.81 1.12
CA GLN A 37 4.96 11.24 2.44
C GLN A 37 4.17 9.93 2.58
N LEU A 38 4.89 8.80 2.66
CA LEU A 38 4.30 7.45 2.62
C LEU A 38 3.47 7.10 3.86
N PHE A 39 3.90 7.50 5.04
CA PHE A 39 3.21 7.18 6.29
C PHE A 39 2.99 8.45 7.12
N GLN A 40 1.87 9.15 6.87
CA GLN A 40 1.52 10.35 7.61
C GLN A 40 1.28 10.04 9.11
N GLY A 41 1.79 10.92 9.97
CA GLY A 41 1.60 10.81 11.43
C GLY A 41 2.41 9.68 12.11
N ILE A 42 3.35 9.04 11.40
CA ILE A 42 4.40 8.23 12.00
C ILE A 42 5.60 9.14 12.28
N VAL A 43 6.05 9.19 13.53
CA VAL A 43 7.16 10.04 13.97
C VAL A 43 8.26 9.17 14.55
N GLY A 44 9.51 9.41 14.17
CA GLY A 44 10.69 8.75 14.75
C GLY A 44 11.04 7.39 14.14
N TYR A 45 10.31 6.94 13.11
CA TYR A 45 10.57 5.68 12.40
C TYR A 45 11.09 5.84 10.98
N ASP A 46 11.32 7.07 10.54
CA ASP A 46 11.75 7.41 9.18
C ASP A 46 13.05 6.71 8.77
N ARG A 47 13.93 6.45 9.74
CA ARG A 47 15.24 5.82 9.53
C ARG A 47 15.32 4.35 9.97
N THR A 48 14.23 3.76 10.44
CA THR A 48 14.23 2.40 11.02
C THR A 48 13.14 1.52 10.46
N VAL A 49 11.89 1.68 10.90
CA VAL A 49 10.77 0.81 10.56
C VAL A 49 10.20 1.13 9.18
N VAL A 50 10.07 2.42 8.84
CA VAL A 50 9.48 2.84 7.56
C VAL A 50 10.27 2.28 6.36
N PRO A 51 11.61 2.39 6.30
CA PRO A 51 12.38 1.79 5.19
C PRO A 51 12.20 0.28 5.06
N GLN A 52 12.12 -0.44 6.20
CA GLN A 52 11.93 -1.90 6.19
C GLN A 52 10.55 -2.29 5.66
N VAL A 53 9.51 -1.55 6.05
CA VAL A 53 8.15 -1.75 5.54
C VAL A 53 8.10 -1.50 4.04
N VAL A 54 8.68 -0.39 3.56
CA VAL A 54 8.74 -0.07 2.12
C VAL A 54 9.43 -1.19 1.35
N ASN A 55 10.61 -1.63 1.80
CA ASN A 55 11.36 -2.71 1.14
C ASN A 55 10.56 -4.02 1.08
N ALA A 56 9.85 -4.37 2.16
CA ALA A 56 9.04 -5.57 2.21
C ALA A 56 7.83 -5.50 1.26
N LEU A 57 7.16 -4.34 1.18
CA LEU A 57 6.06 -4.10 0.23
C LEU A 57 6.55 -4.17 -1.22
N LEU A 58 7.68 -3.52 -1.53
CA LEU A 58 8.31 -3.62 -2.84
C LEU A 58 8.68 -5.07 -3.18
N SER A 59 9.09 -5.87 -2.21
CA SER A 59 9.44 -7.29 -2.37
C SER A 59 8.23 -8.23 -2.32
N ARG A 60 7.00 -7.72 -2.15
CA ARG A 60 5.76 -8.51 -2.02
C ARG A 60 5.78 -9.51 -0.84
N HIS A 61 6.56 -9.19 0.20
CA HIS A 61 6.71 -10.03 1.39
C HIS A 61 5.48 -9.97 2.30
N ASN A 62 5.29 -11.03 3.08
CA ASN A 62 4.38 -10.98 4.22
C ASN A 62 5.07 -10.26 5.38
N LEU A 63 4.32 -9.44 6.12
CA LEU A 63 4.84 -8.60 7.19
C LEU A 63 4.19 -8.95 8.52
N ILE A 64 4.97 -8.96 9.59
CA ILE A 64 4.48 -9.02 10.97
C ILE A 64 5.08 -7.84 11.72
N LEU A 65 4.23 -6.98 12.30
CA LEU A 65 4.68 -5.85 13.11
C LEU A 65 4.69 -6.27 14.59
N LEU A 66 5.88 -6.39 15.17
CA LEU A 66 6.08 -6.69 16.59
C LEU A 66 6.53 -5.43 17.33
N GLY A 67 6.00 -5.23 18.54
CA GLY A 67 6.33 -4.07 19.36
C GLY A 67 5.38 -3.89 20.54
N LEU A 68 5.75 -3.02 21.47
CA LEU A 68 4.98 -2.70 22.67
C LEU A 68 3.72 -1.88 22.35
N ARG A 69 2.83 -1.74 23.34
CA ARG A 69 1.65 -0.87 23.24
C ARG A 69 2.09 0.57 22.96
N GLY A 70 1.39 1.25 22.05
CA GLY A 70 1.69 2.65 21.69
C GLY A 70 2.77 2.84 20.62
N GLN A 71 3.46 1.77 20.16
CA GLN A 71 4.52 1.87 19.15
C GLN A 71 4.03 1.97 17.69
N ALA A 72 2.87 2.59 17.46
CA ALA A 72 2.33 2.91 16.14
C ALA A 72 2.06 1.73 15.16
N LYS A 73 2.12 0.46 15.59
CA LYS A 73 1.84 -0.72 14.74
C LYS A 73 0.54 -0.59 13.92
N THR A 74 -0.56 -0.27 14.60
CA THR A 74 -1.88 -0.08 13.96
C THR A 74 -1.89 1.11 13.01
N ARG A 75 -1.13 2.17 13.30
CA ARG A 75 -1.04 3.34 12.43
C ARG A 75 -0.29 3.03 11.14
N ILE A 76 0.79 2.24 11.21
CA ILE A 76 1.52 1.74 10.03
C ILE A 76 0.59 0.89 9.16
N LEU A 77 -0.15 -0.06 9.75
CA LEU A 77 -1.10 -0.90 9.01
C LEU A 77 -2.20 -0.08 8.33
N ARG A 78 -2.75 0.93 9.01
CA ARG A 78 -3.75 1.82 8.41
C ARG A 78 -3.17 2.68 7.30
N GLY A 79 -1.93 3.14 7.44
CA GLY A 79 -1.25 3.87 6.37
C GLY A 79 -1.04 3.03 5.10
N MET A 80 -0.91 1.71 5.21
CA MET A 80 -0.83 0.84 4.03
C MET A 80 -2.10 0.84 3.19
N VAL A 81 -3.26 1.15 3.78
CA VAL A 81 -4.55 1.22 3.06
C VAL A 81 -4.56 2.38 2.07
N GLU A 82 -3.77 3.43 2.32
CA GLU A 82 -3.63 4.57 1.40
C GLU A 82 -2.95 4.22 0.07
N PHE A 83 -2.36 3.01 -0.03
CA PHE A 83 -1.80 2.47 -1.27
C PHE A 83 -2.75 1.51 -2.00
N LEU A 84 -4.02 1.41 -1.58
CA LEU A 84 -5.06 0.61 -2.23
C LEU A 84 -6.09 1.55 -2.87
N ASP A 85 -6.60 1.20 -4.07
CA ASP A 85 -7.54 2.00 -4.87
C ASP A 85 -8.81 1.26 -5.31
#